data_AF-A0A953FB49-F1
#
_entry.id   AF-A0A953FB49-F1
#
_cell.length_a   1.000
_cell.length_b   1.000
_cell.length_c   1.000
_cell.angle_alpha   90.00
_cell.angle_beta   90.00
_cell.angle_gamma   90.00
#
_symmetry.space_group_name_H-M   'P 1'
#
loop_
_entity.id
_entity.type
_entity.pdbx_description
1 polymer ?
#
loop_
_entity_poly.entity_id
_entity_poly.type
_entity_poly.pdbx_seq_one_letter_code
_entity_poly.pdbx_strand_id
1 'polypeptide(L)'
;MAKATKSAAEKPATPRKEKVSRKAVASPAESIEKAALLSLSKLQDLNLEHGLQSEIEWCLGSFRADGNPIGLYEKVEATLIVFRAERDKKTKGVTAKLITELETALSGR
;
A
#
# COMPACT_ATOMS: atom_id res chain seq x y z
N MET A 1 -52.96 24.00 33.81
CA MET A 1 -51.84 24.90 33.44
C MET A 1 -50.64 24.06 33.08
N ALA A 2 -50.02 24.37 31.93
CA ALA A 2 -48.89 23.67 31.35
C ALA A 2 -47.58 24.00 32.08
N LYS A 3 -46.65 23.04 32.17
CA LYS A 3 -45.41 23.01 31.36
C LYS A 3 -44.48 21.88 31.80
N ALA A 4 -44.12 21.06 30.81
CA ALA A 4 -43.05 20.08 30.86
C ALA A 4 -41.68 20.76 30.89
N THR A 5 -40.71 20.18 31.58
CA THR A 5 -39.29 20.27 31.20
C THR A 5 -38.68 18.88 31.25
N LYS A 6 -38.11 18.51 30.11
CA LYS A 6 -37.60 17.20 29.74
C LYS A 6 -36.09 17.39 29.62
N SER A 7 -35.34 16.96 30.63
CA SER A 7 -33.88 17.09 30.61
C SER A 7 -33.27 15.99 29.74
N ALA A 8 -32.25 16.39 29.02
CA ALA A 8 -31.74 15.77 27.82
C ALA A 8 -31.08 14.40 28.09
N ALA A 9 -31.33 13.48 27.16
CA ALA A 9 -30.68 12.18 27.09
C ALA A 9 -29.21 12.32 26.68
N GLU A 10 -28.32 11.80 27.52
CA GLU A 10 -26.95 11.42 27.20
C GLU A 10 -26.97 10.38 26.08
N LYS A 11 -26.26 10.65 24.98
CA LYS A 11 -25.95 9.66 23.94
C LYS A 11 -24.47 9.25 24.10
N PRO A 12 -24.15 7.95 24.07
CA PRO A 12 -22.80 7.46 24.27
C PRO A 12 -21.88 7.78 23.09
N ALA A 13 -20.60 7.88 23.42
CA ALA A 13 -19.49 8.18 22.54
C ALA A 13 -19.43 7.28 21.29
N THR A 14 -19.12 7.89 20.15
CA THR A 14 -18.50 7.21 19.01
C THR A 14 -17.49 8.20 18.41
N PRO A 15 -16.18 7.87 18.36
CA PRO A 15 -15.22 8.73 17.71
C PRO A 15 -15.56 8.77 16.22
N ARG A 16 -16.03 9.93 15.78
CA ARG A 16 -16.39 10.18 14.40
C ARG A 16 -15.10 10.14 13.59
N LYS A 17 -14.93 9.04 12.85
CA LYS A 17 -13.91 8.84 11.82
C LYS A 17 -13.62 10.15 11.10
N GLU A 18 -12.37 10.56 11.26
CA GLU A 18 -11.76 11.73 10.67
C GLU A 18 -11.97 11.69 9.15
N LYS A 19 -12.78 12.62 8.65
CA LYS A 19 -12.86 12.90 7.22
C LYS A 19 -11.60 13.65 6.83
N VAL A 20 -10.55 12.93 6.44
CA VAL A 20 -9.46 13.53 5.68
C VAL A 20 -9.84 13.51 4.21
N SER A 21 -10.58 14.53 3.78
CA SER A 21 -10.50 14.97 2.39
C SER A 21 -9.10 15.55 2.18
N ARG A 22 -8.22 14.80 1.53
CA ARG A 22 -7.06 15.39 0.86
C ARG A 22 -7.15 15.01 -0.62
N LYS A 23 -7.38 16.02 -1.47
CA LYS A 23 -6.92 15.99 -2.85
C LYS A 23 -5.41 15.78 -2.78
N ALA A 24 -4.97 14.54 -2.97
CA ALA A 24 -3.58 14.16 -2.78
C ALA A 24 -2.76 14.62 -3.98
N VAL A 25 -1.86 15.57 -3.71
CA VAL A 25 -0.60 15.63 -4.46
C VAL A 25 0.07 14.30 -4.16
N ALA A 26 0.33 13.48 -5.19
CA ALA A 26 0.77 12.09 -5.04
C ALA A 26 1.86 11.97 -3.98
N SER A 27 1.48 11.45 -2.81
CA SER A 27 2.40 11.32 -1.68
C SER A 27 3.39 10.19 -1.99
N PRO A 28 4.64 10.24 -1.49
CA PRO A 28 5.59 9.14 -1.69
C PRO A 28 5.02 7.76 -1.26
N ALA A 29 4.10 7.77 -0.28
CA ALA A 29 3.32 6.62 0.14
C ALA A 29 2.37 6.05 -0.94
N GLU A 30 1.76 6.91 -1.78
CA GLU A 30 0.93 6.46 -2.91
C GLU A 30 1.79 5.93 -4.06
N SER A 31 2.98 6.49 -4.26
CA SER A 31 3.94 5.99 -5.25
C SER A 31 4.42 4.58 -4.90
N ILE A 32 4.72 4.32 -3.62
CA ILE A 32 5.10 2.97 -3.18
C ILE A 32 3.94 1.99 -3.19
N GLU A 33 2.71 2.42 -2.89
CA GLU A 33 1.51 1.58 -3.04
C GLU A 33 1.35 1.10 -4.50
N LYS A 34 1.47 2.03 -5.46
CA LYS A 34 1.42 1.69 -6.89
C LYS A 34 2.55 0.75 -7.29
N ALA A 35 3.77 1.01 -6.83
CA ALA A 35 4.92 0.15 -7.08
C ALA A 35 4.72 -1.26 -6.51
N ALA A 36 4.14 -1.39 -5.32
CA ALA A 36 3.81 -2.66 -4.70
C ALA A 36 2.72 -3.42 -5.47
N LEU A 37 1.66 -2.75 -5.93
CA LEU A 37 0.63 -3.33 -6.78
C LEU A 37 1.19 -3.83 -8.12
N LEU A 38 2.07 -3.03 -8.73
CA LEU A 38 2.72 -3.34 -10.00
C LEU A 38 3.68 -4.53 -9.84
N SER A 39 4.42 -4.56 -8.72
CA SER A 39 5.27 -5.68 -8.29
C SER A 39 4.48 -6.96 -8.12
N LEU A 40 3.40 -6.91 -7.35
CA LEU A 40 2.51 -8.05 -7.09
C LEU A 40 1.90 -8.59 -8.37
N SER A 41 1.36 -7.71 -9.21
CA SER A 41 0.81 -8.09 -10.53
C SER A 41 1.85 -8.79 -11.39
N LYS A 42 3.11 -8.32 -11.36
CA LYS A 42 4.17 -8.91 -12.17
C LYS A 42 4.71 -10.22 -11.61
N LEU A 43 4.78 -10.35 -10.29
CA LEU A 43 5.09 -11.62 -9.62
C LEU A 43 4.03 -12.67 -9.92
N GLN A 44 2.75 -12.30 -9.90
CA GLN A 44 1.64 -13.19 -10.25
C GLN A 44 1.68 -13.62 -11.71
N ASP A 45 1.89 -12.68 -12.64
CA ASP A 45 2.00 -12.96 -14.08
C ASP A 45 3.17 -13.90 -14.41
N LEU A 46 4.29 -13.75 -13.70
CA LEU A 46 5.45 -14.61 -13.85
C LEU A 46 5.38 -15.88 -13.00
N ASN A 47 4.38 -15.98 -12.12
CA ASN A 47 4.20 -17.08 -11.17
C ASN A 47 5.45 -17.30 -10.29
N LEU A 48 5.97 -16.20 -9.73
CA LEU A 48 7.20 -16.17 -8.94
C LEU A 48 6.94 -15.71 -7.51
N GLU A 49 7.69 -16.27 -6.55
CA GLU A 49 7.72 -15.81 -5.16
C GLU A 49 6.32 -15.60 -4.55
N HIS A 50 5.53 -16.67 -4.50
CA HIS A 50 4.19 -16.68 -3.88
C HIS A 50 4.17 -16.19 -2.43
N GLY A 51 5.24 -16.46 -1.68
CA GLY A 51 5.41 -15.94 -0.33
C GLY A 51 5.44 -14.41 -0.35
N LEU A 52 6.28 -13.85 -1.22
CA LEU A 52 6.43 -12.41 -1.38
C LEU A 52 5.16 -11.74 -1.90
N GLN A 53 4.42 -12.38 -2.83
CA GLN A 53 3.09 -11.92 -3.27
C GLN A 53 2.14 -11.78 -2.08
N SER A 54 2.04 -12.81 -1.24
CA SER A 54 1.15 -12.82 -0.08
C SER A 54 1.54 -11.74 0.94
N GLU A 55 2.84 -11.55 1.15
CA GLU A 55 3.35 -10.50 2.05
C GLU A 55 3.06 -9.09 1.52
N ILE A 56 3.24 -8.84 0.22
CA ILE A 56 2.90 -7.55 -0.39
C ILE A 56 1.41 -7.27 -0.27
N GLU A 57 0.56 -8.27 -0.52
CA GLU A 57 -0.89 -8.15 -0.40
C GLU A 57 -1.32 -7.82 1.03
N TRP A 58 -0.68 -8.48 2.01
CA TRP A 58 -0.88 -8.20 3.43
C TRP A 58 -0.42 -6.79 3.81
N CYS A 59 0.76 -6.36 3.36
CA CYS A 59 1.27 -5.00 3.58
C CYS A 59 0.38 -3.94 2.93
N LEU A 60 -0.17 -4.19 1.74
CA LEU A 60 -1.13 -3.29 1.09
C LEU A 60 -2.42 -3.17 1.91
N GLY A 61 -2.92 -4.29 2.43
CA GLY A 61 -4.08 -4.29 3.32
C GLY A 61 -3.84 -3.49 4.60
N SER A 62 -2.70 -3.70 5.26
CA SER A 62 -2.32 -2.96 6.47
C SER A 62 -2.04 -1.49 6.17
N PHE A 63 -1.41 -1.13 5.06
CA PHE A 63 -1.21 0.26 4.67
C PHE A 63 -2.54 1.01 4.54
N ARG A 64 -3.57 0.37 4.01
CA ARG A 64 -4.92 0.98 3.90
C ARG A 64 -5.63 1.12 5.26
N ALA A 65 -5.25 0.31 6.24
CA ALA A 65 -5.81 0.35 7.60
C ALA A 65 -5.08 1.35 8.50
N ASP A 66 -3.75 1.28 8.54
CA ASP A 66 -2.87 2.01 9.46
C ASP A 66 -2.18 3.21 8.82
N GLY A 67 -2.14 3.29 7.48
CA GLY A 67 -1.47 4.37 6.75
C GLY A 67 0.05 4.30 6.76
N ASN A 68 0.65 3.19 7.19
CA ASN A 68 2.10 3.06 7.34
C ASN A 68 2.77 2.40 6.12
N PRO A 69 3.55 3.14 5.30
CA PRO A 69 4.14 2.60 4.08
C PRO A 69 5.43 1.79 4.32
N ILE A 70 5.93 1.71 5.57
CA ILE A 70 7.24 1.11 5.87
C ILE A 70 7.37 -0.33 5.32
N GLY A 71 6.33 -1.14 5.51
CA GLY A 71 6.32 -2.53 5.03
C GLY A 71 6.29 -2.61 3.51
N LEU A 72 5.64 -1.65 2.83
CA LEU A 72 5.62 -1.61 1.37
C LEU A 72 7.02 -1.33 0.81
N TYR A 73 7.77 -0.42 1.42
CA TYR A 73 9.17 -0.16 1.02
C TYR A 73 10.03 -1.43 1.13
N GLU A 74 9.98 -2.12 2.27
CA GLU A 74 10.76 -3.34 2.49
C GLU A 74 10.39 -4.46 1.50
N LYS A 75 9.10 -4.66 1.25
CA LYS A 75 8.64 -5.70 0.32
C LYS A 75 8.92 -5.36 -1.15
N VAL A 76 8.84 -4.09 -1.53
CA VAL A 76 9.23 -3.64 -2.87
C VAL A 76 10.75 -3.76 -3.08
N GLU A 77 11.57 -3.45 -2.07
CA GLU A 77 13.03 -3.71 -2.09
C GLU A 77 13.32 -5.21 -2.27
N ALA A 78 12.66 -6.07 -1.49
CA ALA A 78 12.81 -7.52 -1.63
C ALA A 78 12.39 -8.00 -3.02
N THR A 79 11.29 -7.47 -3.56
CA THR A 79 10.84 -7.78 -4.93
C THR A 79 11.86 -7.37 -5.97
N LEU A 80 12.49 -6.21 -5.79
CA LEU A 80 13.53 -5.72 -6.69
C LEU A 80 14.73 -6.65 -6.77
N ILE A 81 15.13 -7.24 -5.65
CA ILE A 81 16.21 -8.24 -5.60
C ILE A 81 15.81 -9.47 -6.42
N VAL A 82 14.57 -9.96 -6.24
CA VAL A 82 14.03 -11.10 -7.00
C VAL A 82 14.00 -10.77 -8.48
N PHE A 83 13.41 -9.64 -8.88
CA PHE A 83 13.35 -9.21 -10.27
C PHE A 83 14.74 -9.01 -10.89
N ARG A 84 15.72 -8.50 -10.15
CA ARG A 84 17.10 -8.40 -10.66
C ARG A 84 17.70 -9.78 -10.91
N ALA A 85 17.55 -10.71 -9.98
CA ALA A 85 18.01 -12.09 -10.16
C ALA A 85 17.30 -12.78 -11.33
N GLU A 86 16.02 -12.54 -11.49
CA GLU A 86 15.17 -13.12 -12.53
C GLU A 86 15.43 -12.50 -13.91
N ARG A 87 15.75 -11.21 -13.96
CA ARG A 87 16.27 -10.53 -15.15
C ARG A 87 17.59 -11.16 -15.60
N ASP A 88 18.48 -11.48 -14.67
CA ASP A 88 19.77 -12.12 -14.97
C ASP A 88 19.58 -13.52 -15.58
N LYS A 89 18.58 -14.26 -15.07
CA LYS A 89 18.09 -15.53 -15.64
C LYS A 89 17.36 -15.37 -17.00
N LYS A 90 17.28 -14.16 -17.55
CA LYS A 90 16.57 -13.81 -18.81
C LYS A 90 15.09 -14.19 -18.80
N THR A 91 14.44 -14.11 -17.65
CA THR A 91 13.02 -14.39 -17.54
C THR A 91 12.21 -13.36 -18.30
N LYS A 92 11.46 -13.84 -19.29
CA LYS A 92 10.62 -13.00 -20.15
C LYS A 92 9.58 -12.28 -19.30
N GLY A 93 9.69 -10.95 -19.24
CA GLY A 93 8.70 -10.09 -18.59
C GLY A 93 9.28 -9.16 -17.52
N VAL A 94 10.44 -9.49 -16.95
CA VAL A 94 11.13 -8.54 -16.06
C VAL A 94 11.91 -7.54 -16.91
N THR A 95 11.30 -6.37 -17.13
CA THR A 95 11.92 -5.31 -17.94
C THR A 95 12.78 -4.39 -17.06
N ALA A 96 13.82 -3.79 -17.64
CA ALA A 96 14.59 -2.76 -16.96
C ALA A 96 13.71 -1.58 -16.52
N LYS A 97 12.67 -1.27 -17.29
CA LYS A 97 11.68 -0.23 -16.95
C LYS A 97 10.95 -0.53 -15.65
N LEU A 98 10.51 -1.77 -15.45
CA LEU A 98 9.87 -2.23 -14.21
C LEU A 98 10.80 -1.96 -13.01
N ILE A 99 12.06 -2.39 -13.12
CA ILE A 99 13.08 -2.23 -12.08
C ILE A 99 13.28 -0.73 -11.76
N THR A 100 13.47 0.11 -12.77
CA THR A 100 13.64 1.55 -12.58
C THR A 100 12.41 2.21 -11.95
N GLU A 101 11.20 1.79 -12.29
CA GLU A 101 9.98 2.35 -11.70
C GLU A 101 9.88 2.03 -10.21
N LEU A 102 10.20 0.80 -9.82
CA LEU A 102 10.26 0.39 -8.41
C LEU A 102 11.36 1.15 -7.65
N GLU A 103 12.55 1.33 -8.23
CA GLU A 103 13.63 2.11 -7.61
C GLU A 103 13.27 3.59 -7.45
N THR A 104 12.52 4.14 -8.41
CA THR A 104 12.02 5.51 -8.32
C THR A 104 11.01 5.66 -7.19
N ALA A 105 10.12 4.68 -7.03
CA ALA A 105 9.16 4.66 -5.93
C ALA A 105 9.83 4.54 -4.56
N LEU A 106 10.92 3.75 -4.47
CA LEU A 106 11.74 3.64 -3.25
C LEU A 106 12.54 4.91 -2.95
N SER A 107 12.96 5.66 -3.96
CA SER A 107 13.69 6.92 -3.77
C SER A 107 12.87 8.01 -3.07
N GLY A 108 11.55 7.81 -2.93
CA GLY A 108 10.68 8.69 -2.16
C GLY A 108 10.63 8.40 -0.65
N ARG A 109 11.43 7.45 -0.15
CA ARG A 109 11.57 7.08 1.27
C ARG A 109 12.25 8.16 2.11
#